data_AF-A0A7V3M467-F1
#
_entry.id   AF-A0A7V3M467-F1
#
_cell.length_a   1.000
_cell.length_b   1.000
_cell.length_c   1.000
_cell.angle_alpha   90.00
_cell.angle_beta   90.00
_cell.angle_gamma   90.00
#
_symmetry.space_group_name_H-M   'P 1'
#
loop_
_entity.id
_entity.type
_entity.pdbx_description
1 polymer ?
#
loop_
_entity_poly.entity_id
_entity_poly.type
_entity_poly.pdbx_seq_one_letter_code
_entity_poly.pdbx_strand_id
1 'polypeptide(L)'
;KGLGEMNPEQLWETTMTPENRKLLQVKIDDLESASETFTLVMGDEVEPRRNYIETHAKDVRNLDVSCSTLKKKSGGDILPLPSEQSSHYCC
;
A
#
# COMPACT_ATOMS: atom_id res chain seq x y z
N LYS A 1 -3.81 6.92 18.32
CA LYS A 1 -5.09 7.52 17.89
C LYS A 1 -5.79 6.56 16.96
N GLY A 2 -6.66 5.71 17.51
CA GLY A 2 -7.36 4.68 16.74
C GLY A 2 -8.75 5.14 16.30
N LEU A 3 -9.47 4.28 15.56
CA LEU A 3 -10.85 4.53 15.13
C LEU A 3 -11.82 4.75 16.31
N GLY A 4 -11.50 4.21 17.50
CA GLY A 4 -12.30 4.41 18.72
C GLY A 4 -12.21 5.81 19.33
N GLU A 5 -11.33 6.68 18.83
CA GLU A 5 -11.27 8.09 19.23
C GLU A 5 -12.12 9.00 18.31
N MET A 6 -12.79 8.43 17.30
CA MET A 6 -13.59 9.18 16.33
C MET A 6 -15.07 9.16 16.66
N ASN A 7 -15.75 10.26 16.33
CA ASN A 7 -17.21 10.34 16.46
C ASN A 7 -17.90 9.44 15.43
N PRO A 8 -19.06 8.83 15.77
CA PRO A 8 -19.79 7.94 14.86
C PRO A 8 -20.15 8.58 13.51
N GLU A 9 -20.49 9.87 13.50
CA GLU A 9 -20.84 10.61 12.28
C GLU A 9 -19.63 10.72 11.33
N GLN A 10 -18.44 10.99 11.87
CA GLN A 10 -17.21 11.09 11.07
C GLN A 10 -16.78 9.75 10.48
N LEU A 11 -16.95 8.65 11.23
CA LEU A 11 -16.66 7.30 10.73
C LEU A 11 -17.59 6.92 9.57
N TRP A 12 -18.87 7.28 9.70
CA TRP A 12 -19.86 7.02 8.68
C TRP A 12 -19.52 7.74 7.37
N GLU A 13 -19.30 9.05 7.43
CA GLU A 13 -19.03 9.89 6.25
C GLU A 13 -17.74 9.53 5.51
N THR A 14 -16.71 9.09 6.24
CA THR A 14 -15.37 8.86 5.68
C THR A 14 -15.15 7.41 5.26
N THR A 15 -15.68 6.45 6.01
CA THR A 15 -15.27 5.04 5.87
C THR A 15 -16.43 4.13 5.46
N MET A 16 -17.68 4.46 5.79
CA MET A 16 -18.82 3.55 5.57
C MET A 16 -19.70 3.92 4.37
N THR A 17 -19.83 5.21 4.03
CA THR A 17 -20.65 5.66 2.90
C THR A 17 -20.10 5.16 1.56
N PRO A 18 -20.91 4.49 0.72
CA PRO A 18 -20.45 3.94 -0.57
C PRO A 18 -19.86 4.98 -1.53
N GLU A 19 -20.34 6.22 -1.46
CA GLU A 19 -19.90 7.34 -2.32
C GLU A 19 -18.48 7.81 -1.99
N ASN A 20 -18.08 7.75 -0.71
CA ASN A 20 -16.84 8.37 -0.23
C ASN A 20 -15.80 7.34 0.25
N ARG A 21 -16.20 6.09 0.47
CA ARG A 21 -15.30 5.04 0.97
C ARG A 21 -14.37 4.52 -0.11
N LYS A 22 -13.12 4.23 0.26
CA LYS A 22 -12.14 3.55 -0.59
C LYS A 22 -11.89 2.14 -0.05
N LEU A 23 -12.31 1.13 -0.80
CA LEU A 23 -12.07 -0.28 -0.46
C LEU A 23 -10.97 -0.84 -1.35
N LEU A 24 -9.99 -1.51 -0.74
CA LEU A 24 -8.97 -2.26 -1.45
C LEU A 24 -9.30 -3.75 -1.37
N GLN A 25 -9.49 -4.39 -2.53
CA GLN A 25 -9.69 -5.83 -2.59
C GLN A 25 -8.33 -6.52 -2.62
N VAL A 26 -8.04 -7.31 -1.59
CA VAL A 26 -6.83 -8.13 -1.54
C VAL A 26 -6.95 -9.30 -2.51
N LYS A 27 -5.92 -9.51 -3.31
CA LYS A 27 -5.81 -10.64 -4.25
C LYS A 27 -4.56 -11.45 -3.91
N ILE A 28 -4.60 -12.74 -4.21
CA ILE A 28 -3.48 -13.65 -4.05
C ILE A 28 -3.10 -14.12 -5.44
N ASP A 29 -1.94 -13.70 -5.91
CA ASP A 29 -1.44 -14.04 -7.25
C ASP A 29 -0.64 -15.35 -7.24
N ASP A 30 0.14 -15.57 -6.17
CA ASP A 30 0.89 -16.80 -5.93
C ASP A 30 0.71 -17.27 -4.49
N LEU A 31 0.34 -18.53 -4.33
CA LEU A 31 0.02 -19.12 -3.04
C LEU A 31 1.29 -19.53 -2.29
N GLU A 32 2.31 -20.05 -2.99
CA GLU A 32 3.52 -20.59 -2.37
C GLU A 32 4.35 -19.47 -1.74
N SER A 33 4.67 -18.43 -2.53
CA SER A 33 5.40 -17.26 -2.01
C SER A 33 4.64 -16.50 -0.92
N ALA A 34 3.30 -16.43 -1.01
CA ALA A 34 2.48 -15.83 0.04
C ALA A 34 2.60 -16.62 1.36
N SER A 35 2.50 -17.95 1.31
CA SER A 35 2.65 -18.81 2.49
C SER A 35 4.04 -18.74 3.13
N GLU A 36 5.10 -18.67 2.33
CA GLU A 36 6.47 -18.45 2.82
C GLU A 36 6.59 -17.09 3.52
N THR A 37 6.05 -16.03 2.91
CA THR A 37 6.04 -14.69 3.48
C THR A 37 5.25 -14.63 4.80
N PHE A 38 4.12 -15.32 4.87
CA PHE A 38 3.35 -15.44 6.11
C PHE A 38 4.15 -16.12 7.21
N THR A 39 4.82 -17.23 6.91
CA THR A 39 5.66 -17.95 7.87
C THR A 39 6.84 -17.09 8.34
N LEU A 40 7.47 -16.34 7.43
CA LEU A 40 8.59 -15.47 7.75
C LEU A 40 8.20 -14.33 8.71
N VAL A 41 7.03 -13.71 8.50
CA VAL A 41 6.60 -12.53 9.28
C VAL A 41 5.85 -12.93 10.56
N MET A 42 5.02 -13.97 10.49
CA MET A 42 4.12 -14.40 11.57
C MET A 42 4.60 -15.66 12.30
N GLY A 43 5.71 -16.25 11.88
CA GLY A 43 6.28 -17.42 12.53
C GLY A 43 6.89 -17.15 13.91
N ASP A 44 7.23 -18.24 14.59
CA ASP A 44 7.76 -18.23 15.95
C ASP A 44 9.23 -17.79 16.00
N GLU A 45 9.99 -18.05 14.93
CA GLU A 45 11.41 -17.72 14.86
C GLU A 45 11.64 -16.20 14.74
N VAL A 46 12.39 -15.65 15.69
CA VAL A 46 12.63 -14.19 15.79
C VAL A 46 13.73 -13.72 14.84
N GLU A 47 14.77 -14.54 14.65
CA GLU A 47 15.97 -14.17 13.87
C GLU A 47 15.67 -13.94 12.38
N PRO A 48 14.91 -14.82 11.67
CA PRO A 48 14.58 -14.61 10.26
C PRO A 48 13.73 -13.35 10.05
N ARG A 49 12.75 -13.12 10.94
CA ARG A 49 11.90 -11.94 10.92
C ARG A 49 12.69 -10.65 11.10
N ARG A 50 13.65 -10.64 12.04
CA ARG A 50 14.48 -9.46 12.31
C ARG A 50 15.34 -9.11 11.10
N ASN A 51 16.02 -10.09 10.53
CA ASN A 51 16.85 -9.90 9.33
C ASN A 51 16.01 -9.39 8.14
N TYR A 52 14.79 -9.90 7.98
CA TYR A 52 13.86 -9.43 6.94
C TYR A 52 13.48 -7.95 7.12
N ILE A 53 13.15 -7.53 8.35
CA ILE A 53 12.83 -6.13 8.65
C ILE A 53 14.03 -5.22 8.42
N GLU A 54 15.22 -5.60 8.89
CA GLU A 54 16.43 -4.76 8.75
C GLU A 54 16.85 -4.56 7.29
N THR A 55 16.68 -5.58 6.46
CA THR A 55 16.99 -5.52 5.02
C THR A 55 15.98 -4.69 4.23
N HIS A 56 14.67 -4.83 4.49
CA HIS A 56 13.63 -4.20 3.66
C HIS A 56 13.07 -2.89 4.22
N ALA A 57 13.38 -2.51 5.47
CA ALA A 57 12.82 -1.32 6.13
C ALA A 57 13.05 0.01 5.37
N LYS A 58 14.12 0.11 4.57
CA LYS A 58 14.45 1.32 3.82
C LYS A 58 13.74 1.39 2.47
N ASP A 59 13.36 0.24 1.92
CA ASP A 59 12.82 0.13 0.57
C ASP A 59 11.30 0.32 0.52
N VAL A 60 10.62 0.25 1.67
CA VAL A 60 9.16 0.42 1.79
C VAL A 60 8.68 1.75 1.18
N ARG A 61 9.50 2.82 1.22
CA ARG A 61 9.14 4.12 0.64
C ARG A 61 9.08 4.12 -0.89
N ASN A 62 9.73 3.16 -1.55
CA ASN A 62 9.88 3.12 -2.99
C ASN A 62 8.98 2.06 -3.66
N LEU A 63 8.19 1.32 -2.88
CA LEU A 63 7.32 0.25 -3.42
C LEU A 63 6.23 0.84 -4.34
N ASP A 64 5.64 1.98 -3.98
CA ASP A 64 4.55 2.61 -4.74
C ASP A 64 4.98 3.24 -6.07
N VAL A 65 6.27 3.56 -6.23
CA VAL A 65 6.80 4.18 -7.45
C VAL A 65 6.71 3.21 -8.63
N SER A 66 6.85 1.91 -8.40
CA SER A 66 6.83 0.89 -9.46
C SER A 66 5.42 0.51 -9.94
N CYS A 67 4.38 0.82 -9.17
CA CYS A 67 2.99 0.49 -9.50
C CYS A 67 2.40 1.48 -10.54
N SER A 68 2.88 2.72 -10.58
CA SER A 68 2.35 3.76 -11.47
C SER A 68 3.03 3.84 -12.85
N THR A 69 4.23 3.26 -13.02
CA THR A 69 5.03 3.38 -14.27
C THR A 69 4.77 2.30 -15.32
N LEU A 70 3.92 1.30 -15.03
CA LEU A 70 3.51 0.29 -16.01
C LEU A 70 2.14 0.62 -16.65
N LYS A 71 1.95 1.87 -17.10
CA LYS A 71 0.95 2.18 -18.14
C LYS A 71 1.63 2.13 -19.51
N LYS A 72 1.23 1.13 -20.30
CA LYS A 72 1.45 0.92 -21.75
C LYS A 72 2.36 1.94 -22.47
N LYS A 73 3.48 1.46 -23.02
CA LYS A 73 4.04 2.03 -24.26
C LYS A 73 3.11 1.69 -25.43
N SER A 74 2.24 2.62 -25.80
CA SER A 74 1.74 2.76 -27.18
C SER A 74 1.70 4.26 -27.46
N GLY A 75 2.42 4.67 -28.50
CA GLY A 75 2.85 6.05 -28.75
C GLY A 75 1.74 7.11 -28.78
N GLY A 76 2.18 8.35 -28.56
CA GLY A 76 1.37 9.56 -28.61
C GLY A 76 1.82 10.57 -27.56
N ASP A 77 2.73 11.46 -27.97
CA ASP A 77 3.03 12.80 -27.47
C ASP A 77 3.07 13.07 -25.95
N ILE A 78 4.29 13.33 -25.46
CA ILE A 78 4.58 13.83 -24.11
C ILE A 78 4.24 15.32 -24.06
N LEU A 79 3.16 15.67 -23.38
CA LEU A 79 2.97 17.02 -22.82
C LEU A 79 3.43 17.01 -21.35
N PRO A 80 4.25 17.97 -20.92
CA PRO A 80 4.67 18.04 -19.53
C PRO A 80 3.51 18.58 -18.69
N LEU A 81 2.98 17.77 -17.76
CA LEU A 81 2.06 18.25 -16.74
C LEU A 81 2.83 18.83 -15.54
N PRO A 82 2.33 19.93 -14.94
CA PRO A 82 3.08 20.79 -14.04
C PRO A 82 3.31 20.18 -12.64
N SER A 83 4.33 20.72 -11.98
CA SER A 83 4.99 20.28 -10.76
C SER A 83 4.21 20.45 -9.44
N GLU A 84 2.91 20.17 -9.38
CA GLU A 84 2.09 20.55 -8.20
C GLU A 84 1.25 19.45 -7.54
N GLN A 85 1.59 18.18 -7.65
CA GLN A 85 0.86 17.12 -6.92
C GLN A 85 1.77 16.15 -6.16
N SER A 86 2.84 16.69 -5.56
CA SER A 86 3.84 15.91 -4.80
C SER A 86 3.44 15.60 -3.33
N SER A 87 2.25 15.93 -2.83
CA SER A 87 2.05 15.95 -1.36
C SER A 87 0.96 15.05 -0.76
N HIS A 88 0.15 14.35 -1.54
CA HIS A 88 -0.89 13.50 -0.96
C HIS A 88 -1.00 12.29 -1.88
N TYR A 89 -0.67 11.06 -1.51
CA TYR A 89 -1.05 10.36 -0.30
C TYR A 89 -0.01 9.27 0.00
N CYS A 90 0.56 9.30 1.21
CA CYS A 90 1.26 8.19 1.81
C CYS A 90 0.54 7.92 3.14
N CYS A 91 -0.36 6.92 3.14
CA CYS A 91 -0.90 6.15 4.26
C CYS A 91 -2.05 5.28 3.72
#